data_AF-A0AAJ6AA09-F1
#
_entry.id   AF-A0AAJ6AA09-F1
#
_cell.length_a   1.000
_cell.length_b   1.000
_cell.length_c   1.000
_cell.angle_alpha   90.00
_cell.angle_beta   90.00
_cell.angle_gamma   90.00
#
_symmetry.space_group_name_H-M   'P 1'
#
loop_
_entity.id
_entity.type
_entity.pdbx_description
1 polymer ?
#
loop_
_entity_poly.entity_id
_entity_poly.type
_entity_poly.pdbx_seq_one_letter_code
_entity_poly.pdbx_strand_id
1 'polypeptide(L)'
;MQTAPTLTLYTYTTAANLGEARWNDRDRADQFFEDVESAKRDLLEVRDEIAEDDETGPTAICLERIETIPMTELNAAGKMDKEIASVLNAEGFLAAQNCAFKGDNVWLLRRRWGIPTVKINGTSPNPFRWPDGTYSVQGAAAALGITPQTIFKYLGRGLIQGRQLVKGQPWQIELTEDQIDILRARAQRNRRSRKQAS
;
A
#
# COMPACT_ATOMS: atom_id res chain seq x y z
N MET A 1 7.67 1.35 27.40
CA MET A 1 7.30 1.38 25.97
C MET A 1 6.63 0.06 25.68
N GLN A 2 5.34 0.06 25.35
CA GLN A 2 4.59 -1.16 25.11
C GLN A 2 5.00 -1.70 23.73
N THR A 3 5.68 -2.84 23.70
CA THR A 3 6.04 -3.53 22.45
C THR A 3 4.76 -3.78 21.67
N ALA A 4 4.72 -3.39 20.40
CA ALA A 4 3.58 -3.71 19.57
C ALA A 4 3.43 -5.24 19.51
N PRO A 5 2.22 -5.79 19.65
CA PRO A 5 2.05 -7.22 19.79
C PRO A 5 2.53 -7.94 18.53
N THR A 6 3.42 -8.93 18.71
CA THR A 6 3.64 -9.97 17.72
C THR A 6 2.31 -10.67 17.46
N LEU A 7 1.82 -10.63 16.23
CA LEU A 7 0.63 -11.40 15.87
C LEU A 7 1.09 -12.79 15.40
N THR A 8 0.60 -13.83 16.06
CA THR A 8 0.71 -15.21 15.59
C THR A 8 -0.55 -15.52 14.79
N LEU A 9 -0.40 -15.74 13.50
CA LEU A 9 -1.49 -16.13 12.60
C LEU A 9 -1.34 -17.59 12.20
N TYR A 10 -2.47 -18.19 11.88
CA TYR A 10 -2.57 -19.53 11.35
C TYR A 10 -3.22 -19.48 9.97
N THR A 11 -2.80 -20.38 9.09
CA THR A 11 -3.46 -20.64 7.80
C THR A 11 -3.30 -22.13 7.49
N TYR A 12 -3.93 -22.64 6.46
CA TYR A 12 -3.73 -24.03 6.06
C TYR A 12 -3.57 -24.16 4.55
N THR A 13 -2.78 -25.14 4.14
CA THR A 13 -2.48 -25.44 2.74
C THR A 13 -2.52 -26.93 2.48
N THR A 14 -2.69 -27.35 1.24
CA THR A 14 -2.63 -28.78 0.89
C THR A 14 -1.18 -29.26 0.84
N ALA A 15 -0.94 -30.55 1.07
CA ALA A 15 0.38 -31.15 1.02
C ALA A 15 0.96 -31.19 -0.41
N ALA A 16 0.08 -31.28 -1.41
CA ALA A 16 0.44 -31.09 -2.82
C ALA A 16 0.96 -29.67 -3.08
N ASN A 17 0.46 -28.71 -2.31
CA ASN A 17 0.91 -27.34 -2.25
C ASN A 17 1.86 -27.13 -1.05
N LEU A 18 2.74 -28.07 -0.65
CA LEU A 18 3.79 -27.74 0.33
C LEU A 18 5.03 -27.18 -0.38
N GLY A 19 5.66 -26.16 0.20
CA GLY A 19 6.87 -25.53 -0.34
C GLY A 19 6.64 -24.16 -0.98
N GLU A 20 7.59 -23.68 -1.79
CA GLU A 20 7.56 -22.32 -2.38
C GLU A 20 6.38 -22.10 -3.35
N ALA A 21 5.87 -23.16 -3.97
CA ALA A 21 4.80 -23.10 -4.97
C ALA A 21 3.38 -22.99 -4.39
N ARG A 22 3.22 -23.11 -3.06
CA ARG A 22 1.95 -23.24 -2.29
C ARG A 22 0.93 -22.11 -2.34
N TRP A 23 1.28 -21.19 -3.18
CA TRP A 23 1.17 -19.78 -3.05
C TRP A 23 0.77 -19.28 -4.47
N ASN A 24 0.99 -20.09 -5.51
CA ASN A 24 0.49 -19.86 -6.86
C ASN A 24 -0.98 -20.23 -7.06
N ASP A 25 -1.62 -20.85 -6.07
CA ASP A 25 -3.04 -21.18 -6.12
C ASP A 25 -3.87 -19.89 -6.02
N ARG A 26 -4.71 -19.65 -7.03
CA ARG A 26 -5.54 -18.44 -7.16
C ARG A 26 -7.02 -18.71 -6.92
N ASP A 27 -7.39 -19.98 -6.77
CA ASP A 27 -8.78 -20.38 -6.68
C ASP A 27 -9.33 -20.21 -5.26
N ARG A 28 -8.44 -19.99 -4.28
CA ARG A 28 -8.81 -19.82 -2.88
C ARG A 28 -8.30 -18.52 -2.28
N ALA A 29 -9.16 -17.84 -1.52
CA ALA A 29 -8.78 -16.63 -0.80
C ALA A 29 -7.76 -16.97 0.31
N ASP A 30 -6.72 -16.14 0.45
CA ASP A 30 -5.73 -16.27 1.52
C ASP A 30 -6.41 -16.06 2.89
N GLN A 31 -6.83 -17.16 3.53
CA GLN A 31 -7.52 -17.13 4.81
C GLN A 31 -6.50 -17.25 5.96
N PHE A 32 -6.49 -16.23 6.82
CA PHE A 32 -5.65 -16.16 8.01
C PHE A 32 -6.52 -16.12 9.25
N PHE A 33 -6.12 -16.86 10.28
CA PHE A 33 -6.80 -16.98 11.56
C PHE A 33 -5.89 -16.47 12.68
N GLU A 34 -6.45 -15.78 13.66
CA GLU A 34 -5.71 -15.29 14.83
C GLU A 34 -5.52 -16.35 15.91
N ASP A 35 -6.22 -17.48 15.78
CA ASP A 35 -6.17 -18.58 16.72
C ASP A 35 -6.11 -19.94 15.99
N VAL A 36 -5.38 -20.86 16.62
CA VAL A 36 -5.11 -22.20 16.06
C VAL A 36 -6.37 -23.07 15.98
N GLU A 37 -7.35 -22.85 16.85
CA GLU A 37 -8.54 -23.70 16.94
C GLU A 37 -9.59 -23.34 15.88
N SER A 38 -9.75 -22.06 15.56
CA SER A 38 -10.55 -21.60 14.42
C SER A 38 -9.93 -22.03 13.10
N ALA A 39 -8.60 -21.96 12.98
CA ALA A 39 -7.91 -22.47 11.82
C ALA A 39 -8.10 -23.99 11.65
N LYS A 40 -8.05 -24.76 12.75
CA LYS A 40 -8.34 -26.20 12.73
C LYS A 40 -9.79 -26.51 12.39
N ARG A 41 -10.76 -25.76 12.92
CA ARG A 41 -12.19 -25.98 12.62
C ARG A 41 -12.46 -25.79 11.13
N ASP A 42 -11.99 -24.69 10.58
CA ASP A 42 -12.12 -24.36 9.16
C ASP A 42 -11.36 -25.38 8.29
N LEU A 43 -10.15 -25.80 8.69
CA LEU A 43 -9.40 -26.88 8.04
C LEU A 43 -10.18 -28.20 7.98
N LEU A 44 -10.84 -28.59 9.08
CA LEU A 44 -11.60 -29.84 9.14
C LEU A 44 -12.84 -29.80 8.26
N GLU A 45 -13.57 -28.69 8.25
CA GLU A 45 -14.72 -28.48 7.34
C GLU A 45 -14.27 -28.65 5.88
N VAL A 46 -13.15 -28.04 5.54
CA VAL A 46 -12.59 -28.08 4.19
C VAL A 46 -12.05 -29.46 3.81
N ARG A 47 -11.46 -30.17 4.76
CA ARG A 47 -11.06 -31.56 4.57
C ARG A 47 -12.27 -32.43 4.27
N ASP A 48 -13.36 -32.23 4.99
CA ASP A 48 -14.58 -33.03 4.84
C ASP A 48 -15.27 -32.72 3.51
N GLU A 49 -15.32 -31.44 3.09
CA GLU A 49 -15.77 -31.04 1.75
C GLU A 49 -14.96 -31.71 0.62
N ILE A 50 -13.63 -31.73 0.75
CA ILE A 50 -12.74 -32.38 -0.24
C ILE A 50 -12.92 -33.90 -0.23
N ALA A 51 -13.20 -34.50 0.92
CA ALA A 51 -13.38 -35.95 1.04
C ALA A 51 -14.73 -36.44 0.48
N GLU A 52 -15.73 -35.57 0.36
CA GLU A 52 -17.00 -35.86 -0.30
C GLU A 52 -16.89 -35.87 -1.84
N ASP A 53 -15.79 -35.32 -2.39
CA ASP A 53 -15.48 -35.33 -3.82
C ASP A 53 -14.69 -36.61 -4.20
N ASP A 54 -15.42 -37.65 -4.61
CA ASP A 54 -14.90 -39.00 -4.96
C ASP A 54 -13.85 -39.01 -6.09
N GLU A 55 -13.68 -37.90 -6.82
CA GLU A 55 -12.74 -37.79 -7.94
C GLU A 55 -11.29 -37.50 -7.50
N THR A 56 -11.10 -36.94 -6.29
CA THR A 56 -9.80 -36.50 -5.80
C THR A 56 -9.34 -37.38 -4.63
N GLY A 57 -8.23 -38.12 -4.81
CA GLY A 57 -7.64 -38.95 -3.74
C GLY A 57 -7.28 -38.17 -2.46
N PRO A 58 -6.95 -38.87 -1.35
CA PRO A 58 -6.76 -38.24 -0.05
C PRO A 58 -5.66 -37.16 -0.09
N THR A 59 -6.09 -35.90 0.01
CA THR A 59 -5.20 -34.74 0.03
C THR A 59 -4.91 -34.37 1.47
N ALA A 60 -3.66 -34.52 1.91
CA ALA A 60 -3.27 -34.03 3.23
C ALA A 60 -3.38 -32.50 3.27
N ILE A 61 -3.91 -31.94 4.35
CA ILE A 61 -3.99 -30.49 4.60
C ILE A 61 -3.17 -30.18 5.85
N CYS A 62 -2.30 -29.18 5.75
CA CYS A 62 -1.33 -28.81 6.77
C CYS A 62 -1.66 -27.43 7.35
N LEU A 63 -1.54 -27.30 8.67
CA LEU A 63 -1.70 -26.04 9.39
C LEU A 63 -0.34 -25.32 9.52
N GLU A 64 -0.29 -24.05 9.12
CA GLU A 64 0.91 -23.20 9.18
C GLU A 64 0.76 -22.11 10.26
N ARG A 65 1.90 -21.67 10.83
CA ARG A 65 2.00 -20.58 11.82
C ARG A 65 2.87 -19.45 11.27
N ILE A 66 2.41 -18.20 11.37
CA ILE A 66 3.06 -16.99 10.87
C ILE A 66 3.20 -16.00 12.02
N GLU A 67 4.39 -15.45 12.25
CA GLU A 67 4.64 -14.47 13.33
C GLU A 67 4.99 -13.09 12.74
N THR A 68 4.26 -12.04 13.11
CA THR A 68 4.42 -10.69 12.53
C THR A 68 5.06 -9.73 13.55
N ILE A 69 6.39 -9.63 13.53
CA ILE A 69 7.19 -8.74 14.39
C ILE A 69 7.72 -7.48 13.66
N PRO A 70 8.03 -7.48 12.34
CA PRO A 70 8.66 -6.30 11.73
C PRO A 70 7.71 -5.12 11.44
N MET A 71 6.47 -5.35 11.00
CA MET A 71 5.66 -4.29 10.38
C MET A 71 5.24 -3.17 11.35
N THR A 72 4.88 -3.52 12.58
CA THR A 72 4.43 -2.56 13.61
C THR A 72 5.58 -1.68 14.09
N GLU A 73 6.76 -2.25 14.31
CA GLU A 73 7.98 -1.50 14.67
C GLU A 73 8.44 -0.59 13.53
N LEU A 74 8.45 -1.10 12.30
CA LEU A 74 8.84 -0.33 11.12
C LEU A 74 7.89 0.86 10.88
N ASN A 75 6.58 0.67 11.11
CA ASN A 75 5.60 1.75 11.05
C ASN A 75 5.77 2.75 12.21
N ALA A 76 6.03 2.28 13.44
CA ALA A 76 6.35 3.15 14.58
C ALA A 76 7.63 3.97 14.34
N ALA A 77 8.58 3.44 13.59
CA ALA A 77 9.79 4.14 13.14
C ALA A 77 9.56 5.10 11.96
N GLY A 78 8.31 5.33 11.53
CA GLY A 78 7.97 6.31 10.50
C GLY A 78 8.18 5.84 9.06
N LYS A 79 8.43 4.54 8.83
CA LYS A 79 8.63 4.01 7.47
C LYS A 79 7.33 3.96 6.69
N MET A 80 7.38 4.36 5.43
CA MET A 80 6.23 4.27 4.53
C MET A 80 5.95 2.81 4.17
N ASP A 81 4.69 2.49 3.84
CA ASP A 81 4.25 1.11 3.49
C ASP A 81 5.19 0.42 2.46
N LYS A 82 5.73 1.16 1.50
CA LYS A 82 6.70 0.65 0.51
C LYS A 82 8.08 0.33 1.10
N GLU A 83 8.56 1.15 2.03
CA GLU A 83 9.85 0.92 2.71
C GLU A 83 9.75 -0.24 3.68
N ILE A 84 8.63 -0.35 4.40
CA ILE A 84 8.31 -1.52 5.22
C ILE A 84 8.37 -2.79 4.37
N ALA A 85 7.71 -2.79 3.21
CA ALA A 85 7.76 -3.91 2.27
C ALA A 85 9.19 -4.26 1.82
N SER A 86 10.02 -3.25 1.53
CA SER A 86 11.42 -3.47 1.18
C SER A 86 12.23 -4.08 2.32
N VAL A 87 12.01 -3.65 3.56
CA VAL A 87 12.69 -4.23 4.74
C VAL A 87 12.27 -5.67 4.95
N LEU A 88 10.96 -5.95 4.92
CA LEU A 88 10.42 -7.32 5.01
C LEU A 88 11.07 -8.26 3.99
N ASN A 89 11.16 -7.82 2.72
CA ASN A 89 11.80 -8.61 1.67
C ASN A 89 13.30 -8.81 1.90
N ALA A 90 14.01 -7.79 2.40
CA ALA A 90 15.45 -7.86 2.67
C ALA A 90 15.76 -8.81 3.84
N GLU A 91 14.83 -8.93 4.79
CA GLU A 91 14.91 -9.85 5.92
C GLU A 91 14.43 -11.28 5.59
N GLY A 92 14.01 -11.51 4.34
CA GLY A 92 13.59 -12.83 3.85
C GLY A 92 12.13 -13.19 4.14
N PHE A 93 11.32 -12.24 4.62
CA PHE A 93 9.88 -12.45 4.75
C PHE A 93 9.22 -12.43 3.37
N LEU A 94 8.28 -13.34 3.17
CA LEU A 94 7.50 -13.45 1.95
C LEU A 94 6.03 -13.12 2.24
N ALA A 95 5.40 -12.42 1.32
CA ALA A 95 3.96 -12.21 1.36
C ALA A 95 3.24 -13.50 0.95
N ALA A 96 1.90 -13.47 0.94
CA ALA A 96 1.12 -14.48 0.26
C ALA A 96 1.68 -14.69 -1.16
N GLN A 97 1.52 -15.90 -1.64
CA GLN A 97 2.00 -16.29 -2.96
C GLN A 97 3.53 -16.39 -3.13
N ASN A 98 4.29 -16.58 -2.03
CA ASN A 98 5.76 -16.59 -2.02
C ASN A 98 6.35 -15.33 -2.68
N CYS A 99 5.54 -14.28 -2.77
CA CYS A 99 5.85 -13.10 -3.51
C CYS A 99 6.55 -12.11 -2.59
N ALA A 100 7.38 -11.26 -3.20
CA ALA A 100 7.89 -10.10 -2.50
C ALA A 100 6.72 -9.23 -1.99
N PHE A 101 6.81 -8.79 -0.73
CA PHE A 101 5.95 -7.75 -0.20
C PHE A 101 5.97 -6.53 -1.11
N LYS A 102 4.77 -6.02 -1.39
CA LYS A 102 4.54 -4.72 -2.03
C LYS A 102 4.00 -3.74 -0.99
N GLY A 103 4.12 -2.44 -1.27
CA GLY A 103 3.53 -1.41 -0.40
C GLY A 103 2.02 -1.57 -0.21
N ASP A 104 1.31 -2.06 -1.24
CA ASP A 104 -0.13 -2.30 -1.16
C ASP A 104 -0.49 -3.43 -0.19
N ASN A 105 0.35 -4.48 -0.11
CA ASN A 105 0.18 -5.57 0.85
C ASN A 105 0.30 -5.01 2.28
N VAL A 106 1.34 -4.22 2.54
CA VAL A 106 1.56 -3.57 3.84
C VAL A 106 0.41 -2.64 4.19
N TRP A 107 -0.06 -1.82 3.24
CA TRP A 107 -1.20 -0.93 3.45
C TRP A 107 -2.47 -1.69 3.87
N LEU A 108 -2.77 -2.81 3.20
CA LEU A 108 -3.94 -3.63 3.48
C LEU A 108 -3.88 -4.21 4.89
N LEU A 109 -2.73 -4.80 5.24
CA LEU A 109 -2.47 -5.37 6.57
C LEU A 109 -2.57 -4.27 7.65
N ARG A 110 -1.97 -3.11 7.38
CA ARG A 110 -2.01 -1.94 8.27
C ARG A 110 -3.44 -1.48 8.54
N ARG A 111 -4.31 -1.44 7.51
CA ARG A 111 -5.73 -1.09 7.66
C ARG A 111 -6.52 -2.14 8.44
N ARG A 112 -6.32 -3.43 8.13
CA ARG A 112 -7.03 -4.54 8.80
C ARG A 112 -6.72 -4.57 10.29
N TRP A 113 -5.51 -4.20 10.68
CA TRP A 113 -5.03 -4.22 12.06
C TRP A 113 -5.11 -2.87 12.79
N GLY A 114 -5.77 -1.87 12.19
CA GLY A 114 -5.95 -0.56 12.83
C GLY A 114 -4.64 0.21 13.07
N ILE A 115 -3.55 -0.15 12.39
CA ILE A 115 -2.27 0.54 12.51
C ILE A 115 -2.36 1.89 11.76
N PRO A 116 -2.11 3.03 12.42
CA PRO A 116 -2.18 4.33 11.76
C PRO A 116 -1.11 4.47 10.67
N THR A 117 -1.44 5.17 9.59
CA THR A 117 -0.45 5.51 8.56
C THR A 117 0.49 6.60 9.08
N VAL A 118 1.76 6.52 8.68
CA VAL A 118 2.79 7.54 8.97
C VAL A 118 2.68 8.80 8.11
N LYS A 119 1.63 8.92 7.29
CA LYS A 119 1.43 10.11 6.46
C LYS A 119 1.18 11.35 7.29
N ILE A 120 1.71 12.50 6.85
CA ILE A 120 1.56 13.78 7.55
C ILE A 120 0.10 14.24 7.73
N ASN A 121 -0.80 13.74 6.88
CA ASN A 121 -2.25 13.98 6.96
C ASN A 121 -3.02 12.80 7.56
N GLY A 122 -2.33 11.76 8.04
CA GLY A 122 -2.95 10.51 8.47
C GLY A 122 -3.86 9.92 7.37
N THR A 123 -5.11 9.67 7.73
CA THR A 123 -6.16 9.18 6.81
C THR A 123 -7.02 10.28 6.19
N SER A 124 -6.85 11.53 6.62
CA SER A 124 -7.64 12.66 6.12
C SER A 124 -7.26 13.00 4.68
N PRO A 125 -8.14 13.62 3.87
CA PRO A 125 -7.74 14.15 2.58
C PRO A 125 -6.60 15.17 2.70
N ASN A 126 -5.72 15.25 1.69
CA ASN A 126 -4.70 16.30 1.65
C ASN A 126 -5.40 17.68 1.60
N PRO A 127 -5.05 18.63 2.48
CA PRO A 127 -5.58 19.99 2.38
C PRO A 127 -5.08 20.64 1.08
N PHE A 128 -5.75 21.67 0.59
CA PHE A 128 -5.24 22.43 -0.56
C PHE A 128 -3.93 23.13 -0.22
N ARG A 129 -3.83 23.64 1.01
CA ARG A 129 -2.63 24.29 1.52
C ARG A 129 -2.27 23.70 2.88
N TRP A 130 -1.01 23.33 3.04
CA TRP A 130 -0.44 22.86 4.28
C TRP A 130 -0.25 24.03 5.26
N PRO A 131 -0.15 23.77 6.58
CA PRO A 131 0.05 24.82 7.58
C PRO A 131 1.30 25.69 7.37
N ASP A 132 2.34 25.12 6.74
CA ASP A 132 3.57 25.82 6.37
C ASP A 132 3.45 26.71 5.11
N GLY A 133 2.24 26.80 4.54
CA GLY A 133 1.95 27.61 3.36
C GLY A 133 2.25 26.94 2.02
N THR A 134 2.83 25.75 2.00
CA THR A 134 3.03 24.96 0.79
C THR A 134 1.70 24.37 0.29
N TYR A 135 1.62 24.07 -1.00
CA TYR A 135 0.43 23.51 -1.64
C TYR A 135 0.50 21.98 -1.70
N SER A 136 -0.63 21.31 -1.55
CA SER A 136 -0.74 19.93 -2.04
C SER A 136 -0.84 19.92 -3.57
N VAL A 137 -0.72 18.75 -4.19
CA VAL A 137 -0.92 18.62 -5.65
C VAL A 137 -2.28 19.18 -6.09
N GLN A 138 -3.34 18.91 -5.33
CA GLN A 138 -4.69 19.39 -5.64
C GLN A 138 -4.79 20.91 -5.45
N GLY A 139 -4.21 21.44 -4.37
CA GLY A 139 -4.18 22.88 -4.15
C GLY A 139 -3.38 23.63 -5.20
N ALA A 140 -2.23 23.10 -5.61
CA ALA A 140 -1.41 23.67 -6.68
C ALA A 140 -2.13 23.63 -8.03
N ALA A 141 -2.84 22.53 -8.32
CA ALA A 141 -3.67 22.40 -9.52
C ALA A 141 -4.78 23.46 -9.56
N ALA A 142 -5.50 23.63 -8.44
CA ALA A 142 -6.53 24.65 -8.28
C ALA A 142 -5.94 26.07 -8.39
N ALA A 143 -4.82 26.32 -7.72
CA ALA A 143 -4.12 27.60 -7.78
C ALA A 143 -3.70 27.94 -9.21
N LEU A 144 -3.21 26.99 -10.00
CA LEU A 144 -2.75 27.24 -11.36
C LEU A 144 -3.85 27.10 -12.44
N GLY A 145 -5.04 26.63 -12.08
CA GLY A 145 -6.14 26.37 -13.03
C GLY A 145 -5.83 25.25 -14.02
N ILE A 146 -5.08 24.23 -13.59
CA ILE A 146 -4.62 23.10 -14.42
C ILE A 146 -4.92 21.76 -13.73
N THR A 147 -4.66 20.65 -14.41
CA THR A 147 -4.90 19.31 -13.84
C THR A 147 -3.77 18.88 -12.90
N PRO A 148 -4.05 18.03 -11.89
CA PRO A 148 -3.03 17.40 -11.04
C PRO A 148 -1.93 16.68 -11.82
N GLN A 149 -2.28 16.05 -12.95
CA GLN A 149 -1.29 15.41 -13.84
C GLN A 149 -0.30 16.42 -14.42
N THR A 150 -0.72 17.65 -14.68
CA THR A 150 0.15 18.72 -15.17
C THR A 150 1.09 19.20 -14.07
N ILE A 151 0.63 19.23 -12.81
CA ILE A 151 1.49 19.50 -11.64
C ILE A 151 2.61 18.48 -11.54
N PHE A 152 2.32 17.17 -11.65
CA PHE A 152 3.38 16.15 -11.67
C PHE A 152 4.37 16.34 -12.83
N LYS A 153 3.90 16.76 -14.02
CA LYS A 153 4.79 17.10 -15.14
C LYS A 153 5.66 18.32 -14.84
N TYR A 154 5.15 19.31 -14.13
CA TYR A 154 5.92 20.50 -13.76
C TYR A 154 6.98 20.17 -12.71
N LEU A 155 6.62 19.38 -11.69
CA LEU A 155 7.57 18.84 -10.71
C LEU A 155 8.68 18.04 -11.41
N GLY A 156 8.32 17.09 -12.28
CA GLY A 156 9.28 16.26 -13.00
C GLY A 156 10.18 17.02 -13.98
N ARG A 157 9.78 18.24 -14.40
CA ARG A 157 10.59 19.13 -15.26
C ARG A 157 11.31 20.23 -14.48
N GLY A 158 11.17 20.28 -13.16
CA GLY A 158 11.74 21.33 -12.31
C GLY A 158 11.13 22.73 -12.51
N LEU A 159 9.94 22.83 -13.13
CA LEU A 159 9.26 24.11 -13.35
C LEU A 159 8.63 24.67 -12.07
N ILE A 160 8.31 23.80 -11.12
CA ILE A 160 7.86 24.13 -9.77
C ILE A 160 8.65 23.26 -8.80
N GLN A 161 8.94 23.81 -7.62
CA GLN A 161 9.63 23.08 -6.57
C GLN A 161 8.60 22.41 -5.65
N GLY A 162 8.94 21.22 -5.20
CA GLY A 162 8.15 20.51 -4.22
C GLY A 162 8.97 19.44 -3.56
N ARG A 163 8.57 19.08 -2.35
CA ARG A 163 9.25 18.06 -1.55
C ARG A 163 8.27 17.03 -1.02
N GLN A 164 8.78 15.83 -0.82
CA GLN A 164 8.15 14.81 0.01
C GLN A 164 9.14 14.55 1.16
N LEU A 165 8.68 14.57 2.41
CA LEU A 165 9.57 14.29 3.57
C LEU A 165 10.25 12.93 3.43
N VAL A 166 9.50 11.93 2.97
CA VAL A 166 9.97 10.61 2.56
C VAL A 166 9.28 10.26 1.25
N LYS A 167 9.94 9.48 0.39
CA LYS A 167 9.34 9.06 -0.89
C LYS A 167 7.98 8.41 -0.67
N GLY A 168 6.95 8.94 -1.33
CA GLY A 168 5.57 8.48 -1.18
C GLY A 168 4.73 9.25 -0.14
N GLN A 169 5.36 10.13 0.65
CA GLN A 169 4.62 11.12 1.44
C GLN A 169 3.86 12.11 0.55
N PRO A 170 2.78 12.73 1.02
CA PRO A 170 2.13 13.82 0.30
C PRO A 170 3.13 14.90 -0.13
N TRP A 171 2.95 15.44 -1.34
CA TRP A 171 3.76 16.55 -1.84
C TRP A 171 3.44 17.85 -1.10
N GLN A 172 4.50 18.57 -0.75
CA GLN A 172 4.49 19.95 -0.28
C GLN A 172 5.14 20.80 -1.37
N ILE A 173 4.33 21.55 -2.12
CA ILE A 173 4.73 22.29 -3.32
C ILE A 173 4.89 23.76 -2.98
N GLU A 174 6.02 24.33 -3.34
CA GLU A 174 6.32 25.74 -3.15
C GLU A 174 5.87 26.52 -4.39
N LEU A 175 4.98 27.50 -4.17
CA LEU A 175 4.49 28.40 -5.21
C LEU A 175 4.43 29.81 -4.65
N THR A 176 5.21 30.72 -5.24
CA THR A 176 5.07 32.16 -5.00
C THR A 176 3.92 32.74 -5.83
N GLU A 177 3.44 33.92 -5.45
CA GLU A 177 2.39 34.62 -6.22
C GLU A 177 2.85 34.90 -7.65
N ASP A 178 4.09 35.38 -7.84
CA ASP A 178 4.68 35.60 -9.17
C ASP A 178 4.71 34.32 -10.02
N GLN A 179 5.10 33.18 -9.41
CA GLN A 179 5.12 31.89 -10.10
C GLN A 179 3.70 31.47 -10.51
N ILE A 180 2.70 31.71 -9.66
CA ILE A 180 1.30 31.41 -9.96
C ILE A 180 0.84 32.19 -11.18
N ASP A 181 1.13 33.48 -11.24
CA ASP A 181 0.71 34.34 -12.34
C ASP A 181 1.39 33.96 -13.66
N ILE A 182 2.70 33.74 -13.64
CA ILE A 182 3.47 33.31 -14.82
C ILE A 182 2.94 31.99 -15.36
N LEU A 183 2.71 31.00 -14.49
CA LEU A 183 2.28 29.66 -14.88
C LEU A 183 0.82 29.63 -15.34
N ARG A 184 -0.07 30.42 -14.73
CA ARG A 184 -1.45 30.62 -15.23
C ARG A 184 -1.45 31.21 -16.63
N ALA A 185 -0.68 32.28 -16.87
CA ALA A 185 -0.59 32.91 -18.18
C ALA A 185 -0.04 31.95 -19.25
N ARG A 186 0.95 31.12 -18.88
CA ARG A 186 1.47 30.06 -19.74
C ARG A 186 0.41 29.00 -20.07
N ALA A 187 -0.33 28.52 -19.07
CA ALA A 187 -1.37 27.52 -19.25
C ALA A 187 -2.50 28.03 -20.17
N GLN A 188 -2.93 29.28 -19.99
CA GLN A 188 -3.94 29.94 -20.82
C GLN A 188 -3.50 30.05 -22.29
N ARG A 189 -2.26 30.48 -22.54
CA ARG A 189 -1.70 30.56 -23.91
C ARG A 189 -1.71 29.20 -24.62
N ASN A 190 -1.26 28.15 -23.93
CA ASN A 190 -1.23 26.80 -24.48
C ASN A 190 -2.63 26.22 -24.76
N ARG A 191 -3.63 26.62 -23.96
CA ARG A 191 -5.03 26.22 -24.19
C ARG A 191 -5.61 26.91 -25.42
N ARG A 192 -5.33 28.20 -25.62
CA ARG A 192 -5.78 28.96 -26.79
C ARG A 192 -5.17 28.43 -28.09
N SER A 193 -3.87 28.15 -28.11
CA SER A 193 -3.20 27.62 -29.30
C SER A 193 -3.75 26.25 -29.72
N ARG A 194 -4.03 25.35 -28.78
CA ARG A 194 -4.66 24.05 -29.07
C ARG A 194 -6.07 24.17 -29.63
N LYS A 195 -6.87 25.15 -29.18
CA LYS A 195 -8.21 25.39 -29.74
C LYS A 195 -8.18 25.94 -31.15
N GLN A 196 -7.13 26.68 -31.52
CA GLN A 196 -6.97 27.23 -32.87
C GLN A 196 -6.43 26.19 -33.87
N ALA A 197 -5.81 25.12 -33.37
CA ALA A 197 -5.21 24.06 -34.19
C ALA A 197 -6.09 22.81 -34.34
N SER A 198 -7.33 22.84 -33.82
CA SER A 198 -8.32 21.76 -33.88
C SER A 198 -9.56 22.24 -34.61
#